data_AF-A0A0S7WER2-F1
#
_entry.id   AF-A0A0S7WER2-F1
#
_cell.length_a   1.000
_cell.length_b   1.000
_cell.length_c   1.000
_cell.angle_alpha   90.00
_cell.angle_beta   90.00
_cell.angle_gamma   90.00
#
_symmetry.space_group_name_H-M   'P 1'
#
loop_
_entity.id
_entity.type
_entity.pdbx_description
1 polymer ?
#
loop_
_entity_poly.entity_id
_entity_poly.type
_entity_poly.pdbx_seq_one_letter_code
_entity_poly.pdbx_strand_id
1 'polypeptide(L)'
;MSTRPITTEEPSREPEDEAKGGKYLTIMGHLQELRYRLIVSALSVVATTGASIYFAGRMLNFLKEPAEDRSDAFFLIFTEPMEGLVAHFRIALMAGITFAMPMLIYQALMFVTPALTSKEKRWLYPIVFAATL
;
A
#
# COMPACT_ATOMS: atom_id res chain seq x y z
N MET A 1 -24.50 73.07 16.72
CA MET A 1 -23.33 73.69 16.06
C MET A 1 -22.17 73.71 17.05
N SER A 2 -21.32 72.68 17.02
CA SER A 2 -19.89 72.76 17.34
C SER A 2 -19.29 71.39 17.03
N THR A 3 -18.24 71.41 16.24
CA THR A 3 -17.61 70.29 15.54
C THR A 3 -16.27 69.95 16.17
N ARG A 4 -15.95 68.63 16.21
CA ARG A 4 -14.62 67.98 16.22
C ARG A 4 -13.88 67.88 17.57
N PRO A 5 -13.01 66.86 17.82
CA PRO A 5 -12.17 66.18 16.83
C PRO A 5 -12.28 64.65 16.71
N ILE A 6 -11.86 64.20 15.53
CA ILE A 6 -11.64 62.83 15.09
C ILE A 6 -10.43 62.31 15.88
N THR A 7 -10.62 61.26 16.68
CA THR A 7 -9.51 60.53 17.29
C THR A 7 -9.01 59.53 16.26
N THR A 8 -7.76 59.79 15.89
CA THR A 8 -6.74 58.96 15.25
C THR A 8 -7.07 57.48 15.11
N GLU A 9 -6.87 57.02 13.88
CA GLU A 9 -6.63 55.63 13.51
C GLU A 9 -5.68 54.94 14.51
N GLU A 10 -6.20 53.97 15.24
CA GLU A 10 -5.45 52.74 15.48
C GLU A 10 -6.18 51.66 14.68
N PRO A 11 -5.62 51.19 13.55
CA PRO A 11 -6.12 49.98 12.94
C PRO A 11 -5.86 48.88 13.97
N SER A 12 -6.95 48.45 14.60
CA SER A 12 -7.04 47.25 15.40
C SER A 12 -6.24 46.15 14.71
N ARG A 13 -5.16 45.72 15.38
CA ARG A 13 -4.31 44.58 15.06
C ARG A 13 -5.01 43.62 14.11
N GLU A 14 -4.47 43.52 12.90
CA GLU A 14 -4.81 42.42 12.00
C GLU A 14 -4.72 41.12 12.82
N PRO A 15 -5.73 40.24 12.77
CA PRO A 15 -5.57 38.91 13.32
C PRO A 15 -4.53 38.18 12.47
N GLU A 16 -3.26 38.28 12.86
CA GLU A 16 -2.11 37.54 12.31
C GLU A 16 -2.22 36.00 12.51
N ASP A 17 -3.35 35.51 13.01
CA ASP A 17 -3.60 34.10 13.34
C ASP A 17 -4.71 33.43 12.50
N GLU A 18 -5.06 34.01 11.34
CA GLU A 18 -5.85 33.29 10.31
C GLU A 18 -4.98 32.66 9.21
N ALA A 19 -3.67 32.51 9.47
CA ALA A 19 -2.81 31.56 8.76
C ALA A 19 -3.08 30.09 9.14
N LYS A 20 -4.26 29.78 9.69
CA LYS A 20 -4.87 28.44 9.55
C LYS A 20 -5.39 28.32 8.13
N GLY A 21 -4.46 28.30 7.17
CA GLY A 21 -4.73 27.84 5.83
C GLY A 21 -5.50 26.54 5.93
N GLY A 22 -6.78 26.58 5.54
CA GLY A 22 -7.60 25.40 5.36
C GLY A 22 -6.75 24.37 4.63
N LYS A 23 -6.82 23.08 4.91
CA LYS A 23 -7.86 22.18 4.38
C LYS A 23 -8.27 22.43 2.91
N TYR A 24 -7.51 23.21 2.16
CA TYR A 24 -7.43 23.11 0.72
C TYR A 24 -6.60 21.87 0.45
N LEU A 25 -7.31 20.82 0.05
CA LEU A 25 -6.81 19.60 -0.54
C LEU A 25 -5.80 19.95 -1.64
N THR A 26 -4.52 20.12 -1.26
CA THR A 26 -3.49 20.33 -2.26
C THR A 26 -3.32 18.98 -2.92
N ILE A 27 -3.64 18.87 -4.22
CA ILE A 27 -3.36 17.66 -5.01
C ILE A 27 -1.91 17.20 -4.78
N MET A 28 -1.00 18.16 -4.57
CA MET A 28 0.38 17.92 -4.15
C MET A 28 0.50 17.08 -2.86
N GLY A 29 -0.30 17.37 -1.82
CA GLY A 29 -0.30 16.63 -0.56
C GLY A 29 -0.83 15.21 -0.72
N HIS A 30 -1.91 15.02 -1.50
CA HIS A 30 -2.44 13.68 -1.80
C HIS A 30 -1.48 12.85 -2.68
N LEU A 31 -0.77 13.49 -3.63
CA LEU A 31 0.28 12.86 -4.42
C LEU A 31 1.52 12.50 -3.58
N GLN A 32 1.90 13.33 -2.61
CA GLN A 32 2.96 12.99 -1.64
C GLN A 32 2.58 11.76 -0.81
N GLU A 33 1.32 11.69 -0.38
CA GLU A 33 0.79 10.53 0.32
C GLU A 33 0.84 9.28 -0.57
N LEU A 34 0.38 9.37 -1.83
CA LEU A 34 0.49 8.27 -2.79
C LEU A 34 1.94 7.78 -2.94
N ARG A 35 2.90 8.70 -3.12
CA ARG A 35 4.31 8.36 -3.30
C ARG A 35 4.86 7.61 -2.09
N TYR A 36 4.58 8.11 -0.89
CA TYR A 36 5.02 7.47 0.34
C TYR A 36 4.43 6.06 0.47
N ARG A 37 3.12 5.92 0.24
CA ARG A 37 2.42 4.62 0.31
C ARG A 37 2.93 3.63 -0.73
N LEU A 38 3.21 4.09 -1.94
CA LEU A 38 3.73 3.27 -3.04
C LEU A 38 5.15 2.77 -2.75
N ILE A 39 5.99 3.59 -2.10
CA ILE A 39 7.32 3.15 -1.66
C ILE A 39 7.18 2.08 -0.56
N VAL A 40 6.32 2.30 0.44
CA VAL A 40 6.14 1.34 1.53
C VAL A 40 5.53 0.02 1.03
N SER A 41 4.56 0.08 0.12
CA SER A 41 3.96 -1.11 -0.49
C SER A 41 4.97 -1.88 -1.35
N ALA A 42 5.76 -1.19 -2.16
CA ALA A 42 6.84 -1.80 -2.94
C ALA A 42 7.89 -2.46 -2.04
N LEU A 43 8.33 -1.78 -0.98
CA LEU A 43 9.27 -2.35 0.00
C LEU A 43 8.70 -3.59 0.69
N SER A 44 7.41 -3.57 1.02
CA SER A 44 6.73 -4.70 1.64
C SER A 44 6.72 -5.92 0.69
N VAL A 45 6.37 -5.71 -0.58
CA VAL A 45 6.40 -6.77 -1.61
C VAL A 45 7.81 -7.30 -1.83
N VAL A 46 8.83 -6.44 -1.87
CA VAL A 46 10.22 -6.86 -2.01
C VAL A 46 10.67 -7.68 -0.80
N ALA A 47 10.32 -7.25 0.41
CA ALA A 47 10.67 -7.96 1.64
C ALA A 47 10.00 -9.34 1.72
N THR A 48 8.70 -9.43 1.44
CA THR A 48 7.96 -10.70 1.46
C THR A 48 8.37 -11.62 0.32
N THR A 49 8.67 -11.08 -0.87
CA THR A 49 9.20 -11.86 -2.00
C THR A 49 10.58 -12.40 -1.66
N GLY A 50 11.46 -11.58 -1.08
CA GLY A 50 12.78 -12.01 -0.61
C GLY A 50 12.68 -13.16 0.42
N ALA A 51 11.76 -13.04 1.38
CA ALA A 51 11.47 -14.12 2.32
C ALA A 51 10.90 -15.37 1.61
N SER A 52 10.05 -15.20 0.61
CA SER A 52 9.42 -16.28 -0.13
C SER A 52 10.38 -17.04 -1.04
N ILE A 53 11.51 -16.45 -1.46
CA ILE A 53 12.55 -17.16 -2.22
C ILE A 53 13.07 -18.38 -1.44
N TYR A 54 13.20 -18.26 -0.11
CA TYR A 54 13.60 -19.39 0.74
C TYR A 54 12.58 -20.53 0.73
N PHE A 55 11.28 -20.21 0.67
CA PHE A 55 10.19 -21.18 0.63
C PHE A 55 9.85 -21.68 -0.77
N ALA A 56 10.27 -20.97 -1.83
CA ALA A 56 9.89 -21.23 -3.21
C ALA A 56 10.24 -22.65 -3.67
N GLY A 57 11.41 -23.18 -3.25
CA GLY A 57 11.79 -24.56 -3.56
C GLY A 57 10.85 -25.59 -2.94
N ARG A 58 10.39 -25.36 -1.70
CA ARG A 58 9.40 -26.23 -1.04
C ARG A 58 8.04 -26.18 -1.73
N MET A 59 7.62 -24.99 -2.15
CA MET A 59 6.36 -24.79 -2.86
C MET A 59 6.38 -25.43 -4.26
N LEU A 60 7.50 -25.33 -4.96
CA LEU A 60 7.70 -25.95 -6.27
C LEU A 60 7.69 -27.48 -6.18
N ASN A 61 8.30 -28.05 -5.13
CA ASN A 61 8.24 -29.50 -4.90
C ASN A 61 6.82 -29.96 -4.57
N PHE A 62 6.07 -29.20 -3.75
CA PHE A 62 4.66 -29.48 -3.47
C PHE A 62 3.78 -29.42 -4.73
N LEU A 63 4.10 -28.54 -5.69
CA LEU A 63 3.40 -28.48 -6.97
C LEU A 63 3.73 -29.66 -7.91
N LYS A 64 4.93 -30.26 -7.78
CA LYS A 64 5.35 -31.42 -8.58
C LYS A 64 4.80 -32.74 -8.08
N GLU A 65 4.70 -32.88 -6.76
CA GLU A 65 4.23 -34.10 -6.07
C GLU A 65 2.93 -34.70 -6.66
N PRO A 66 1.84 -33.95 -6.88
CA PRO A 66 0.61 -34.51 -7.47
C PRO A 66 0.71 -34.83 -8.97
N ALA A 67 1.70 -34.29 -9.67
CA ALA A 67 1.91 -34.55 -11.10
C ALA A 67 2.74 -35.82 -11.33
N GLU A 68 3.71 -36.09 -10.44
CA GLU A 68 4.48 -37.34 -10.43
C GLU A 68 3.60 -38.52 -9.99
N ASP A 69 2.71 -38.34 -9.01
CA ASP A 69 1.82 -39.41 -8.50
C ASP A 69 0.75 -39.87 -9.51
N ARG A 70 0.38 -39.02 -10.48
CA ARG A 70 -0.60 -39.37 -11.54
C ARG A 70 0.00 -40.11 -12.73
N SER A 71 1.31 -40.08 -12.90
CA SER A 71 2.00 -40.82 -13.95
C SER A 71 3.48 -40.93 -13.61
N ASP A 72 3.97 -42.18 -13.42
CA ASP A 72 5.39 -42.51 -13.27
C ASP A 72 6.28 -42.00 -14.43
N ALA A 73 5.67 -41.55 -15.53
CA ALA A 73 6.33 -40.97 -16.70
C ALA A 73 6.29 -39.43 -16.76
N PHE A 74 5.84 -38.74 -15.70
CA PHE A 74 5.83 -37.28 -15.66
C PHE A 74 7.21 -36.74 -15.26
N PHE A 75 8.08 -36.57 -16.26
CA PHE A 75 9.34 -35.87 -16.07
C PHE A 75 9.13 -34.39 -16.36
N LEU A 76 9.45 -33.53 -15.39
CA LEU A 76 9.48 -32.10 -15.62
C LEU A 76 10.70 -31.77 -16.51
N ILE A 77 10.47 -31.70 -17.82
CA ILE A 77 11.49 -31.36 -18.80
C ILE A 77 11.60 -29.84 -18.84
N PHE A 78 12.74 -29.34 -18.37
CA PHE A 78 13.14 -27.96 -18.63
C PHE A 78 13.68 -27.89 -20.05
N THR A 79 12.93 -27.24 -20.92
CA THR A 79 13.28 -27.05 -22.33
C THR A 79 14.41 -26.04 -22.46
N GLU A 80 14.51 -25.12 -21.50
CA GLU A 80 15.57 -24.11 -21.41
C GLU A 80 16.31 -24.19 -20.07
N PRO A 81 17.64 -23.95 -20.04
CA PRO A 81 18.42 -23.96 -18.80
C PRO A 81 17.96 -22.90 -17.79
N MET A 82 17.33 -21.82 -18.26
CA MET A 82 16.77 -20.77 -17.40
C MET A 82 15.36 -21.07 -16.89
N GLU A 83 14.66 -22.04 -17.44
CA GLU A 83 13.24 -22.29 -17.14
C GLU A 83 13.02 -22.64 -15.67
N GLY A 84 13.90 -23.45 -15.07
CA GLY A 84 13.84 -23.79 -13.65
C GLY A 84 14.07 -22.61 -12.71
N LEU A 85 14.93 -21.67 -13.10
CA LEU A 85 15.19 -20.43 -12.35
C LEU A 85 14.02 -19.46 -12.47
N VAL A 86 13.49 -19.27 -13.69
CA VAL A 86 12.31 -18.41 -13.93
C VAL A 86 11.10 -18.96 -13.18
N ALA A 87 10.88 -20.27 -13.18
CA ALA A 87 9.81 -20.91 -12.40
C ALA A 87 9.96 -20.64 -10.90
N HIS A 88 11.17 -20.80 -10.35
CA HIS A 88 11.44 -20.48 -8.93
C HIS A 88 11.12 -19.02 -8.60
N PHE A 89 11.62 -18.07 -9.40
CA PHE A 89 11.36 -16.65 -9.18
C PHE A 89 9.87 -16.31 -9.32
N ARG A 90 9.18 -16.90 -10.29
CA ARG A 90 7.75 -16.68 -10.51
C ARG A 90 6.93 -17.17 -9.31
N ILE A 91 7.23 -18.35 -8.79
CA ILE A 91 6.57 -18.90 -7.59
C ILE A 91 6.88 -18.03 -6.36
N ALA A 92 8.15 -17.65 -6.16
CA ALA A 92 8.57 -16.79 -5.06
C ALA A 92 7.85 -15.44 -5.09
N LEU A 93 7.71 -14.84 -6.29
CA LEU A 93 7.03 -13.57 -6.49
C LEU A 93 5.52 -13.68 -6.25
N MET A 94 4.87 -14.72 -6.77
CA MET A 94 3.44 -14.95 -6.51
C MET A 94 3.17 -15.15 -5.02
N ALA A 95 3.97 -15.99 -4.35
CA ALA A 95 3.89 -16.22 -2.92
C ALA A 95 4.15 -14.94 -2.11
N GLY A 96 5.20 -14.20 -2.47
CA GLY A 96 5.57 -12.95 -1.81
C GLY A 96 4.47 -11.90 -1.90
N ILE A 97 3.82 -11.78 -3.07
CA ILE A 97 2.68 -10.89 -3.26
C ILE A 97 1.50 -11.35 -2.41
N THR A 98 1.20 -12.66 -2.36
CA THR A 98 0.15 -13.20 -1.48
C THR A 98 0.40 -12.85 -0.02
N PHE A 99 1.63 -13.02 0.48
CA PHE A 99 1.98 -12.63 1.85
C PHE A 99 1.99 -11.10 2.06
N ALA A 100 2.23 -10.32 1.01
CA ALA A 100 2.17 -8.85 1.08
C ALA A 100 0.72 -8.31 1.04
N MET A 101 -0.27 -9.10 0.63
CA MET A 101 -1.66 -8.65 0.46
C MET A 101 -2.22 -7.85 1.66
N PRO A 102 -2.04 -8.27 2.93
CA PRO A 102 -2.56 -7.52 4.07
C PRO A 102 -2.01 -6.10 4.13
N MET A 103 -0.72 -5.95 3.84
CA MET A 103 -0.03 -4.66 3.83
C MET A 103 -0.42 -3.82 2.61
N LEU A 104 -0.57 -4.45 1.44
CA LEU A 104 -1.03 -3.79 0.21
C LEU A 104 -2.44 -3.21 0.40
N ILE A 105 -3.35 -4.01 0.95
CA ILE A 105 -4.73 -3.61 1.23
C ILE A 105 -4.75 -2.49 2.27
N TYR A 106 -3.97 -2.61 3.35
CA TYR A 106 -3.86 -1.55 4.35
C TYR A 106 -3.40 -0.21 3.74
N GLN A 107 -2.36 -0.24 2.91
CA GLN A 107 -1.84 0.97 2.26
C GLN A 107 -2.83 1.55 1.24
N ALA A 108 -3.50 0.69 0.46
CA ALA A 108 -4.54 1.10 -0.49
C ALA A 108 -5.75 1.74 0.22
N LEU A 109 -6.26 1.11 1.28
CA LEU A 109 -7.37 1.65 2.05
C LEU A 109 -7.00 2.97 2.72
N MET A 110 -5.80 3.07 3.28
CA MET A 110 -5.36 4.27 3.96
C MET A 110 -5.13 5.45 2.98
N PHE A 111 -4.82 5.18 1.70
CA PHE A 111 -4.85 6.17 0.61
C PHE A 111 -6.27 6.65 0.26
N VAL A 112 -7.25 5.76 0.31
CA VAL A 112 -8.67 6.06 0.02
C VAL A 112 -9.37 6.73 1.22
N THR A 113 -8.93 6.45 2.44
CA THR A 113 -9.53 6.97 3.68
C THR A 113 -9.67 8.50 3.75
N PRO A 114 -8.74 9.35 3.25
CA PRO A 114 -8.99 10.80 3.19
C PRO A 114 -10.24 11.18 2.38
N ALA A 115 -10.74 10.31 1.51
CA ALA A 115 -11.99 10.50 0.77
C ALA A 115 -13.25 9.96 1.49
N LEU A 116 -13.10 9.25 2.62
CA LEU A 116 -14.19 8.65 3.39
C LEU A 116 -14.51 9.44 4.67
N THR A 117 -15.78 9.46 5.06
CA THR A 117 -16.21 10.16 6.28
C THR A 117 -15.74 9.43 7.55
N SER A 118 -15.44 10.18 8.62
CA SER A 118 -14.87 9.66 9.88
C SER A 118 -15.67 8.51 10.53
N LYS A 119 -16.95 8.34 10.19
CA LYS A 119 -17.80 7.23 10.65
C LYS A 119 -17.52 5.89 9.94
N GLU A 120 -17.07 5.93 8.68
CA GLU A 120 -16.78 4.73 7.87
C GLU A 120 -15.37 4.19 8.10
N LYS A 121 -14.45 5.02 8.61
CA LYS A 121 -13.08 4.64 8.96
C LYS A 121 -13.01 3.47 9.96
N ARG A 122 -14.04 3.28 10.78
CA ARG A 122 -14.15 2.15 11.74
C ARG A 122 -14.42 0.80 11.07
N TRP A 123 -14.99 0.78 9.87
CA TRP A 123 -15.22 -0.43 9.07
C TRP A 123 -13.99 -0.90 8.31
N LEU A 124 -12.94 -0.08 8.20
CA LEU A 124 -11.70 -0.49 7.54
C LEU A 124 -10.97 -1.61 8.30
N TYR A 125 -11.01 -1.60 9.63
CA TYR A 125 -10.37 -2.62 10.46
C TYR A 125 -10.91 -4.05 10.23
N PRO A 126 -12.24 -4.29 10.27
CA PRO A 126 -12.77 -5.61 9.96
C PRO A 126 -12.60 -6.00 8.49
N ILE A 127 -12.58 -5.05 7.54
CA ILE A 127 -12.33 -5.35 6.11
C ILE A 127 -10.89 -5.82 5.90
N VAL A 128 -9.89 -5.16 6.49
CA VAL A 128 -8.49 -5.62 6.42
C VAL A 128 -8.35 -7.01 7.03
N PHE A 129 -9.00 -7.25 8.17
CA PHE A 129 -8.98 -8.55 8.81
C PHE A 129 -9.66 -9.63 7.96
N ALA A 130 -10.86 -9.36 7.43
CA ALA A 130 -11.60 -10.29 6.57
C ALA A 130 -10.94 -10.52 5.20
N ALA A 131 -10.18 -9.55 4.68
CA ALA A 131 -9.44 -9.71 3.43
C ALA A 131 -8.09 -10.45 3.62
N THR A 132 -7.63 -10.56 4.87
CA THR A 132 -6.40 -11.27 5.23
C THR A 132 -6.67 -12.72 5.68
N LEU A 133 -7.86 -13.00 6.22
CA LEU A 133 -8.33 -14.32 6.68
C LEU A 133 -8.84 -15.16 5.51
#